data_AF-A0A9D8GWD9-F1
#
_entry.id   AF-A0A9D8GWD9-F1
#
_cell.length_a   1.000
_cell.length_b   1.000
_cell.length_c   1.000
_cell.angle_alpha   90.00
_cell.angle_beta   90.00
_cell.angle_gamma   90.00
#
_symmetry.space_group_name_H-M   'P 1'
#
loop_
_entity.id
_entity.type
_entity.pdbx_description
1 polymer ?
#
loop_
_entity_poly.entity_id
_entity_poly.type
_entity_poly.pdbx_seq_one_letter_code
_entity_poly.pdbx_strand_id
1 'polypeptide(L)'
;MTAVAPGASLPGDMGERPVCVAHPEHDHTTPVETIADCMASVGGGELAVVHGADHYLQAEAGDVSRQIARFLARALAGGSPLESGA
;
A
#
# COMPACT_ATOMS: atom_id res chain seq x y z
N MET A 1 -3.33 -21.93 -2.14
CA MET A 1 -4.38 -21.79 -1.11
C MET A 1 -4.05 -20.52 -0.37
N THR A 2 -4.68 -19.41 -0.73
CA THR A 2 -4.31 -18.07 -0.23
C THR A 2 -5.18 -17.78 0.98
N ALA A 3 -4.56 -17.72 2.17
CA ALA A 3 -5.26 -17.34 3.38
C ALA A 3 -5.31 -15.81 3.44
N VAL A 4 -6.51 -15.25 3.29
CA VAL A 4 -6.80 -13.82 3.46
C VAL A 4 -7.37 -13.64 4.86
N ALA A 5 -6.76 -12.77 5.68
CA ALA A 5 -7.28 -12.45 7.00
C ALA A 5 -8.62 -11.68 6.89
N PRO A 6 -9.56 -11.83 7.86
CA PRO A 6 -10.86 -11.17 7.78
C PRO A 6 -10.74 -9.64 7.91
N GLY A 7 -11.13 -8.90 6.88
CA GLY A 7 -11.41 -7.46 6.97
C GLY A 7 -10.82 -6.57 5.88
N ALA A 8 -9.75 -6.99 5.21
CA ALA A 8 -9.16 -6.25 4.09
C ALA A 8 -8.97 -7.18 2.89
N SER A 9 -10.04 -7.37 2.12
CA SER A 9 -9.87 -7.90 0.76
C SER A 9 -9.52 -6.71 -0.13
N LEU A 10 -8.29 -6.66 -0.64
CA LEU A 10 -8.09 -5.96 -1.90
C LEU A 10 -9.02 -6.65 -2.92
N PRO A 11 -9.80 -5.89 -3.72
CA PRO A 11 -10.58 -6.49 -4.79
C PRO A 11 -9.64 -7.35 -5.64
N GLY A 12 -10.10 -8.52 -6.10
CA GLY A 12 -9.37 -9.26 -7.13
C GLY A 12 -9.06 -8.37 -8.34
N ASP A 13 -8.10 -8.77 -9.19
CA ASP A 13 -7.56 -8.03 -10.34
C ASP A 13 -7.95 -6.54 -10.41
N MET A 14 -7.06 -5.68 -9.93
CA MET A 14 -7.27 -4.23 -9.96
C MET A 14 -7.08 -3.64 -11.37
N GLY A 15 -6.73 -4.44 -12.37
CA GLY A 15 -6.39 -3.99 -13.72
C GLY A 15 -5.19 -3.04 -13.69
N GLU A 16 -5.19 -2.03 -14.55
CA GLU A 16 -4.13 -1.00 -14.61
C GLU A 16 -4.29 0.10 -13.53
N ARG A 17 -5.18 -0.08 -12.55
CA ARG A 17 -5.41 0.95 -11.54
C ARG A 17 -4.20 1.05 -10.61
N PRO A 18 -3.60 2.24 -10.44
CA PRO A 18 -2.47 2.39 -9.56
C PRO A 18 -2.90 2.20 -8.10
N VAL A 19 -2.19 1.34 -7.36
CA VAL A 19 -2.43 1.04 -5.94
C VAL A 19 -1.29 1.60 -5.10
N CYS A 20 -1.63 2.23 -3.97
CA CYS A 20 -0.69 2.66 -2.94
C CYS A 20 -1.18 2.21 -1.57
N VAL A 21 -0.29 1.61 -0.77
CA VAL A 21 -0.56 1.18 0.59
C VAL A 21 0.54 1.70 1.51
N ALA A 22 0.15 2.25 2.66
CA ALA A 22 1.05 2.50 3.77
C ALA A 22 0.73 1.48 4.87
N HIS A 23 1.74 0.76 5.35
CA HIS A 23 1.58 -0.32 6.32
C HIS A 23 2.61 -0.21 7.45
N PRO A 24 2.22 -0.38 8.73
CA PRO A 24 3.17 -0.33 9.83
C PRO A 24 4.08 -1.56 9.84
N GLU A 25 5.35 -1.35 10.21
CA GLU A 25 6.31 -2.45 10.39
C GLU A 25 5.91 -3.40 11.53
N HIS A 26 5.26 -2.87 12.58
CA HIS A 26 4.91 -3.62 13.79
C HIS A 26 3.41 -3.87 13.90
N ASP A 27 2.74 -4.08 12.77
CA ASP A 27 1.35 -4.52 12.75
C ASP A 27 1.23 -5.93 13.35
N HIS A 28 0.60 -6.02 14.53
CA HIS A 28 0.39 -7.28 15.24
C HIS A 28 -0.79 -8.10 14.70
N THR A 29 -1.56 -7.55 13.77
CA THR A 29 -2.73 -8.20 13.15
C THR A 29 -2.40 -8.73 11.77
N THR A 30 -1.64 -7.96 10.98
CA THR A 30 -1.37 -8.23 9.56
C THR A 30 0.11 -8.01 9.26
N PRO A 31 0.91 -9.07 9.09
CA PRO A 31 2.32 -8.94 8.72
C PRO A 31 2.50 -8.23 7.37
N VAL A 32 3.59 -7.46 7.24
CA VAL A 32 3.88 -6.67 6.02
C VAL A 32 4.01 -7.53 4.77
N GLU A 33 4.48 -8.77 4.93
CA GLU A 33 4.63 -9.76 3.86
C GLU A 33 3.27 -10.11 3.24
N THR A 34 2.20 -10.11 4.06
CA THR A 34 0.83 -10.37 3.58
C THR A 34 0.38 -9.27 2.62
N ILE A 35 0.74 -8.02 2.93
CA ILE A 35 0.43 -6.88 2.08
C ILE A 35 1.24 -6.92 0.79
N ALA A 36 2.54 -7.26 0.87
CA ALA A 36 3.40 -7.41 -0.30
C ALA A 36 2.87 -8.48 -1.27
N ASP A 37 2.47 -9.65 -0.75
CA ASP A 37 1.87 -10.73 -1.54
C ASP A 37 0.54 -10.30 -2.19
N CYS A 38 -0.31 -9.60 -1.42
CA CYS A 38 -1.55 -9.04 -1.95
C CYS A 38 -1.29 -8.06 -3.09
N MET A 39 -0.28 -7.19 -2.95
CA MET A 39 0.10 -6.23 -3.99
C MET A 39 0.64 -6.91 -5.25
N ALA A 40 1.47 -7.93 -5.11
CA ALA A 40 1.91 -8.74 -6.25
C ALA A 40 0.73 -9.40 -6.98
N SER A 41 -0.28 -9.85 -6.24
CA SER A 41 -1.46 -10.53 -6.81
C SER A 41 -2.37 -9.61 -7.63
N VAL A 42 -2.35 -8.29 -7.38
CA VAL A 42 -3.17 -7.30 -8.10
C VAL A 42 -2.41 -6.55 -9.19
N GLY A 43 -1.20 -6.99 -9.56
CA GLY A 43 -0.40 -6.38 -10.62
C GLY A 43 0.63 -5.34 -10.16
N GLY A 44 0.88 -5.23 -8.86
CA GLY A 44 1.89 -4.33 -8.27
C GLY A 44 1.30 -3.03 -7.69
N GLY A 45 2.19 -2.13 -7.27
CA GLY A 45 1.85 -0.83 -6.68
C GLY A 45 2.97 -0.26 -5.81
N GLU A 46 2.69 0.83 -5.09
CA GLU A 46 3.62 1.41 -4.11
C GLU A 46 3.28 0.93 -2.68
N LEU A 47 4.20 0.21 -2.04
CA LEU A 47 4.11 -0.15 -0.62
C LEU A 47 5.09 0.71 0.17
N ALA A 48 4.59 1.54 1.07
CA ALA A 48 5.42 2.15 2.10
C ALA A 48 5.29 1.41 3.41
N VAL A 49 6.41 0.87 3.87
CA VAL A 49 6.54 0.33 5.23
C VAL A 49 6.89 1.48 6.16
N VAL A 50 6.04 1.70 7.17
CA VAL A 50 6.23 2.77 8.15
C VAL A 50 6.96 2.18 9.37
N HIS A 51 8.25 2.47 9.45
CA HIS A 51 9.13 1.91 10.47
C HIS A 51 8.79 2.40 11.87
N GLY A 52 8.80 1.46 12.84
CA GLY A 52 8.51 1.76 14.24
C GLY A 52 7.04 2.11 14.56
N ALA A 53 6.15 2.12 13.56
CA ALA A 53 4.75 2.48 13.75
C ALA A 53 3.88 1.29 14.16
N ASP A 54 2.78 1.58 14.87
CA ASP A 54 1.77 0.60 15.26
C ASP A 54 0.66 0.46 14.20
N HIS A 55 -0.21 -0.53 14.40
CA HIS A 55 -1.28 -0.92 13.47
C HIS A 55 -2.11 0.25 12.91
N TYR A 56 -2.33 1.32 13.68
CA TYR A 56 -3.20 2.42 13.26
C TYR A 56 -2.48 3.59 12.60
N LEU A 57 -1.14 3.61 12.60
CA LEU A 57 -0.34 4.72 12.05
C LEU A 57 -0.76 6.09 12.62
N GLN A 58 -1.28 6.12 13.86
CA GLN A 58 -1.94 7.31 14.38
C GLN A 58 -0.97 8.49 14.52
N ALA A 59 0.25 8.22 14.95
CA ALA A 59 1.29 9.23 15.10
C ALA A 59 1.83 9.72 13.74
N GLU A 60 1.76 8.88 12.71
CA GLU A 60 2.29 9.10 11.36
C GLU A 60 1.22 9.53 10.35
N ALA A 61 -0.04 9.66 10.79
CA ALA A 61 -1.18 9.93 9.91
C ALA A 61 -0.98 11.13 8.98
N GLY A 62 -0.29 12.17 9.46
CA GLY A 62 0.03 13.35 8.65
C GLY A 62 1.02 13.05 7.50
N ASP A 63 2.04 12.25 7.76
CA ASP A 63 3.03 11.85 6.76
C ASP A 63 2.45 10.85 5.76
N VAL A 64 1.72 9.86 6.27
CA VAL A 64 0.97 8.89 5.45
C VAL A 64 -0.01 9.60 4.53
N SER A 65 -0.78 10.57 5.05
CA SER A 65 -1.73 11.35 4.24
C SER A 65 -1.03 12.15 3.14
N ARG A 66 0.12 12.78 3.45
CA ARG A 66 0.92 13.50 2.45
C ARG A 66 1.44 12.58 1.36
N GLN A 67 1.90 11.40 1.72
CA GLN A 67 2.38 10.42 0.76
C GLN A 67 1.27 9.97 -0.18
N ILE A 68 0.10 9.60 0.36
CA ILE A 68 -1.07 9.20 -0.42
C ILE A 68 -1.51 10.34 -1.35
N ALA A 69 -1.53 11.59 -0.87
CA ALA A 69 -1.87 12.73 -1.71
C ALA A 69 -0.89 12.92 -2.89
N ARG A 70 0.42 12.76 -2.66
CA ARG A 70 1.44 12.82 -3.72
C ARG A 70 1.26 11.70 -4.74
N PHE A 71 1.00 10.48 -4.28
CA PHE A 71 0.71 9.35 -5.14
C PHE A 71 -0.50 9.61 -6.03
N LEU A 72 -1.62 10.05 -5.44
CA LEU A 72 -2.85 10.37 -6.18
C LEU A 72 -2.61 11.47 -7.22
N ALA A 73 -1.85 12.52 -6.87
CA ALA A 73 -1.51 13.58 -7.82
C ALA A 73 -0.73 13.04 -9.04
N ARG A 74 0.24 12.14 -8.84
CA ARG A 74 0.99 11.50 -9.95
C ARG A 74 0.09 10.62 -10.81
N ALA A 75 -0.67 9.73 -10.16
CA ALA A 75 -1.57 8.80 -10.83
C ALA A 75 -2.61 9.53 -11.69
N LEU A 76 -3.22 10.61 -11.17
CA LEU A 76 -4.23 11.40 -11.89
C LEU A 76 -3.64 12.26 -13.02
N ALA A 77 -2.36 12.64 -12.92
CA ALA A 77 -1.65 13.34 -13.98
C ALA A 77 -1.24 12.43 -15.15
N GLY A 78 -1.56 11.12 -15.09
CA GLY A 78 -1.15 10.14 -16.09
C GLY A 78 0.31 9.69 -15.96
N GLY A 79 0.99 10.03 -14.87
CA GLY A 79 2.32 9.51 -14.56
C GLY A 79 2.20 8.07 -14.08
N SER A 80 2.97 7.16 -14.68
CA SER A 80 3.09 5.80 -14.16
C SER A 80 3.86 5.83 -12.84
N PRO A 81 3.30 5.30 -11.72
CA PRO A 81 4.01 5.19 -10.44
C PRO A 81 5.31 4.37 -10.55
N LEU A 82 5.43 3.54 -11.59
CA LEU A 82 6.54 2.61 -11.80
C LEU A 82 7.75 3.23 -12.52
N GLU A 83 7.67 4.48 -12.98
CA GLU A 83 8.74 5.12 -13.78
C GLU A 83 9.68 6.05 -12.98
N SER A 84 9.45 6.24 -11.68
CA SER A 84 10.29 7.12 -10.83
C SER A 84 11.52 6.40 -10.25
N GLY A 85 12.24 5.64 -11.07
CA GLY A 85 13.41 4.85 -10.66
C GLY A 85 14.41 4.65 -11.79
N ALA A 86 14.97 5.73 -12.32
CA ALA A 86 16.16 5.74 -13.17
C ALA A 86 17.11 6.86 -12.73
#